data_AF-A0A969K745-F1
#
_entry.id   AF-A0A969K745-F1
#
_cell.length_a   1.000
_cell.length_b   1.000
_cell.length_c   1.000
_cell.angle_alpha   90.00
_cell.angle_beta   90.00
_cell.angle_gamma   90.00
#
_symmetry.space_group_name_H-M   'P 1'
#
loop_
_entity.id
_entity.type
_entity.pdbx_description
1 polymer ?
#
loop_
_entity_poly.entity_id
_entity_poly.type
_entity_poly.pdbx_seq_one_letter_code
_entity_poly.pdbx_strand_id
1 'polypeptide(L)'
;MDPGVARLVREVHRAGKPIAAVCIAPAVLARVLGDAGVHLTIGTDAKTAAGIEAMGAKHVTCAVREFVVDRERKIVTSPAYMLASRISEAADGIEKTVRTLLELA
;
A
#
# COMPACT_ATOMS: atom_id res chain seq x y z
N MET A 1 11.93 -8.99 -8.87
CA MET A 1 11.04 -7.84 -9.13
C MET A 1 11.16 -7.52 -10.61
N ASP A 2 10.03 -7.34 -11.30
CA ASP A 2 10.02 -6.95 -12.71
C ASP A 2 10.54 -5.50 -12.89
N PRO A 3 11.50 -5.24 -13.80
CA PRO A 3 12.02 -3.89 -14.02
C PRO A 3 10.98 -2.89 -14.53
N GLY A 4 10.01 -3.35 -15.33
CA GLY A 4 8.94 -2.52 -15.88
C GLY A 4 8.01 -1.99 -14.80
N VAL A 5 7.65 -2.83 -13.82
CA VAL A 5 6.85 -2.42 -12.66
C VAL A 5 7.56 -1.34 -11.85
N ALA A 6 8.84 -1.52 -11.55
CA ALA A 6 9.59 -0.56 -10.75
C ALA A 6 9.80 0.78 -11.48
N ARG A 7 9.99 0.75 -12.81
CA ARG A 7 10.04 1.96 -13.62
C ARG A 7 8.71 2.71 -13.56
N LEU A 8 7.61 2.02 -13.85
CA LEU A 8 6.28 2.61 -13.89
C LEU A 8 5.88 3.22 -12.54
N VAL A 9 6.10 2.51 -11.42
CA VAL A 9 5.78 3.03 -10.08
C VAL A 9 6.53 4.34 -9.80
N ARG A 10 7.81 4.42 -10.17
CA ARG A 10 8.60 5.67 -9.99
C ARG A 10 8.10 6.79 -10.89
N GLU A 11 7.75 6.51 -12.14
CA GLU A 11 7.22 7.49 -13.09
C GLU A 11 5.87 8.06 -12.61
N VAL A 12 4.96 7.20 -12.16
CA VAL A 12 3.65 7.60 -11.62
C VAL A 12 3.81 8.43 -10.34
N HIS A 13 4.69 8.00 -9.43
CA HIS A 13 4.95 8.72 -8.19
C HIS A 13 5.58 10.10 -8.45
N ARG A 14 6.58 10.19 -9.33
CA ARG A 14 7.19 11.48 -9.74
C ARG A 14 6.21 12.42 -10.43
N ALA A 15 5.23 11.88 -11.15
CA ALA A 15 4.16 12.67 -11.76
C ALA A 15 3.11 13.17 -10.75
N GLY A 16 3.26 12.87 -9.45
CA GLY A 16 2.30 13.30 -8.42
C GLY A 16 0.92 12.64 -8.56
N LYS A 17 0.86 11.48 -9.23
CA LYS A 17 -0.37 10.70 -9.39
C LYS A 17 -0.53 9.73 -8.22
N PRO A 18 -1.75 9.54 -7.70
CA PRO A 18 -1.95 8.65 -6.58
C PRO A 18 -1.77 7.18 -6.98
N ILE A 19 -1.27 6.36 -6.05
CA ILE A 19 -1.03 4.93 -6.26
C ILE A 19 -1.72 4.14 -5.15
N ALA A 20 -2.49 3.11 -5.53
CA ALA A 20 -3.06 2.16 -4.60
C ALA A 20 -2.35 0.80 -4.68
N ALA A 21 -2.12 0.16 -3.53
CA ALA A 21 -1.64 -1.22 -3.47
C ALA A 21 -2.39 -2.02 -2.39
N VAL A 22 -2.74 -3.26 -2.72
CA VAL A 22 -3.65 -4.09 -1.91
C VAL A 22 -2.99 -5.44 -1.59
N CYS A 23 -3.29 -6.00 -0.43
CA CYS A 23 -2.78 -7.30 0.02
C CYS A 23 -1.25 -7.26 0.20
N ILE A 24 -0.49 -8.04 -0.56
CA ILE A 24 0.98 -8.05 -0.50
C ILE A 24 1.65 -7.03 -1.43
N ALA A 25 0.89 -6.42 -2.35
CA ALA A 25 1.41 -5.40 -3.27
C ALA A 25 2.10 -4.19 -2.59
N PRO A 26 1.72 -3.75 -1.37
CA PRO A 26 2.46 -2.72 -0.64
C PRO A 26 3.95 -3.06 -0.42
N ALA A 27 4.34 -4.34 -0.40
CA ALA A 27 5.75 -4.74 -0.35
C ALA A 27 6.53 -4.34 -1.61
N VAL A 28 5.87 -4.31 -2.78
CA VAL A 28 6.47 -3.80 -4.01
C VAL A 28 6.70 -2.28 -3.89
N LEU A 29 5.74 -1.54 -3.34
CA LEU A 29 5.90 -0.11 -3.10
C LEU A 29 7.03 0.17 -2.11
N ALA A 30 7.11 -0.59 -1.01
CA ALA A 30 8.20 -0.48 -0.04
C ALA A 30 9.57 -0.72 -0.70
N ARG A 31 9.69 -1.72 -1.59
CA ARG A 31 10.94 -1.99 -2.29
C ARG A 31 11.34 -0.89 -3.28
N VAL A 32 10.37 -0.22 -3.89
CA VAL A 32 10.61 0.75 -4.97
C VAL A 32 10.74 2.19 -4.47
N LEU A 33 9.98 2.54 -3.43
CA LEU A 33 9.80 3.90 -2.88
C LEU A 33 10.19 3.99 -1.39
N GLY A 34 10.81 2.96 -0.83
CA GLY A 34 11.20 2.95 0.58
C GLY A 34 12.21 4.04 0.95
N ASP A 35 13.05 4.47 0.01
CA ASP A 35 13.94 5.63 0.16
C ASP A 35 13.19 6.95 0.35
N ALA A 36 11.96 7.06 -0.16
CA ALA A 36 11.10 8.20 0.09
C ALA A 36 10.43 8.15 1.48
N GLY A 37 10.51 7.03 2.21
CA GLY A 37 9.90 6.86 3.53
C GLY A 37 8.37 6.76 3.50
N VAL A 38 7.80 6.14 2.46
CA VAL A 38 6.33 5.98 2.28
C VAL A 38 5.67 5.31 3.48
N HIS A 39 4.49 5.80 3.88
CA HIS A 39 3.64 5.14 4.86
C HIS A 39 2.66 4.17 4.17
N LEU A 40 2.62 2.92 4.61
CA LEU A 40 1.75 1.90 4.02
C LEU A 40 1.39 0.79 5.01
N THR A 41 0.45 -0.08 4.64
CA THR A 41 0.06 -1.25 5.45
C THR A 41 0.04 -2.54 4.64
N ILE A 42 0.34 -3.65 5.32
CA ILE A 42 0.01 -5.01 4.86
C ILE A 42 -0.97 -5.72 5.81
N GLY A 43 -1.51 -5.01 6.81
CA GLY A 43 -2.31 -5.60 7.88
C GLY A 43 -1.57 -5.60 9.22
N THR A 44 -1.46 -6.78 9.85
CA THR A 44 -0.93 -6.95 11.21
C THR A 44 0.18 -8.01 11.33
N ASP A 45 0.62 -8.62 10.22
CA ASP A 45 1.67 -9.65 10.26
C ASP A 45 3.04 -9.03 10.60
N ALA A 46 3.54 -9.31 11.80
CA ALA A 46 4.75 -8.69 12.34
C ALA A 46 6.00 -8.98 11.51
N LYS A 47 6.12 -10.21 10.96
CA LYS A 47 7.28 -10.60 10.16
C LYS A 47 7.32 -9.85 8.84
N THR A 48 6.18 -9.73 8.16
CA THR A 48 6.07 -8.98 6.91
C THR A 48 6.26 -7.49 7.16
N ALA A 49 5.70 -6.94 8.24
CA ALA A 49 5.91 -5.55 8.65
C ALA A 49 7.39 -5.22 8.86
N ALA A 50 8.15 -6.07 9.56
CA ALA A 50 9.59 -5.89 9.71
C ALA A 50 10.34 -5.90 8.37
N GLY A 51 9.91 -6.74 7.42
CA GLY A 51 10.44 -6.74 6.05
C GLY A 51 10.16 -5.44 5.29
N ILE A 52 8.96 -4.87 5.46
CA ILE A 52 8.61 -3.54 4.92
C ILE A 52 9.54 -2.46 5.48
N GLU A 53 9.74 -2.45 6.80
CA GLU A 53 10.58 -1.46 7.48
C GLU A 53 12.06 -1.57 7.09
N ALA A 54 12.57 -2.79 6.92
CA ALA A 54 13.91 -3.03 6.42
C ALA A 54 14.15 -2.50 4.99
N MET A 55 13.07 -2.27 4.22
CA MET A 55 13.14 -1.64 2.89
C MET A 55 13.06 -0.11 2.94
N GLY A 56 12.90 0.51 4.11
CA GLY A 56 12.87 1.96 4.32
C GLY A 56 11.46 2.58 4.37
N ALA A 57 10.43 1.81 4.01
CA ALA A 57 9.04 2.24 4.19
C ALA A 57 8.61 2.14 5.66
N LYS A 58 7.54 2.85 6.03
CA LYS A 58 6.96 2.79 7.39
C LYS A 58 5.66 2.00 7.38
N HIS A 59 5.66 0.87 8.08
CA HIS A 59 4.47 0.06 8.21
C HIS A 59 3.51 0.67 9.25
N VAL A 60 2.22 0.73 8.91
CA VAL A 60 1.14 1.13 9.82
C VAL A 60 0.19 -0.04 9.96
N THR A 61 -0.03 -0.52 11.19
CA THR A 61 -0.98 -1.59 11.46
C THR A 61 -2.39 -1.18 11.05
N CYS A 62 -3.09 -2.04 10.32
CA CYS A 62 -4.40 -1.74 9.78
C CYS A 62 -5.33 -2.95 9.85
N ALA A 63 -6.59 -2.71 10.22
CA ALA A 63 -7.62 -3.75 10.22
C ALA A 63 -8.08 -4.05 8.79
N VAL A 64 -8.62 -5.26 8.56
CA VAL A 64 -8.97 -5.75 7.22
C VAL A 64 -9.97 -4.86 6.44
N ARG A 65 -10.93 -4.26 7.14
CA ARG A 65 -11.96 -3.36 6.56
C ARG A 65 -11.51 -1.91 6.44
N GLU A 66 -10.26 -1.61 6.78
CA GLU A 66 -9.70 -0.27 6.76
C GLU A 66 -8.53 -0.17 5.76
N PHE A 67 -7.99 1.03 5.63
CA PHE A 67 -6.88 1.36 4.75
C PHE A 67 -5.95 2.38 5.42
N VAL A 68 -4.77 2.56 4.85
CA VAL A 68 -3.79 3.58 5.24
C VAL A 68 -3.54 4.49 4.06
N VAL A 69 -3.50 5.80 4.31
CA VAL A 69 -3.19 6.83 3.30
C VAL A 69 -1.98 7.66 3.71
N ASP A 70 -0.97 7.69 2.84
CA ASP A 70 0.09 8.68 2.86
C ASP A 70 -0.33 9.83 1.95
N ARG A 71 -0.86 10.91 2.53
CA ARG A 71 -1.37 12.05 1.76
C ARG A 71 -0.25 12.86 1.11
N GLU A 72 0.92 12.91 1.74
CA GLU A 72 2.08 13.64 1.22
C GLU A 72 2.60 12.99 -0.06
N ARG A 73 2.68 11.65 -0.07
CA ARG A 73 3.21 10.86 -1.20
C ARG A 73 2.13 10.27 -2.10
N LYS A 74 0.85 10.55 -1.79
CA LYS A 74 -0.36 10.03 -2.46
C LYS A 74 -0.39 8.50 -2.60
N ILE A 75 -0.04 7.78 -1.54
CA ILE A 75 -0.09 6.32 -1.50
C ILE A 75 -1.29 5.87 -0.68
N VAL A 76 -2.09 4.92 -1.18
CA VAL A 76 -3.21 4.32 -0.45
C VAL A 76 -3.02 2.81 -0.40
N THR A 77 -3.14 2.19 0.76
CA THR A 77 -2.94 0.73 0.90
C THR A 77 -3.93 0.09 1.84
N SER A 78 -4.29 -1.18 1.58
CA SER A 78 -5.16 -1.95 2.45
C SER A 78 -4.79 -3.44 2.52
N PRO A 79 -5.13 -4.13 3.63
CA PRO A 79 -4.67 -5.50 3.87
C PRO A 79 -5.34 -6.56 2.99
N ALA A 80 -6.63 -6.39 2.64
CA ALA A 80 -7.43 -7.41 1.94
C ALA A 80 -7.17 -8.84 2.45
N TYR A 81 -6.81 -9.78 1.57
CA TYR A 81 -6.58 -11.20 1.94
C TYR A 81 -5.34 -11.47 2.80
N MET A 82 -4.54 -10.46 3.15
CA MET A 82 -3.58 -10.63 4.24
C MET A 82 -4.28 -10.94 5.58
N LEU A 83 -5.53 -10.47 5.74
CA LEU A 83 -6.33 -10.65 6.97
C LEU A 83 -7.76 -11.15 6.72
N ALA A 84 -8.31 -10.97 5.52
CA ALA A 84 -9.71 -11.28 5.23
C ALA A 84 -9.98 -12.79 5.27
N SER A 85 -11.02 -13.16 6.01
CA SER A 85 -11.55 -14.53 6.07
C SER A 85 -12.72 -14.75 5.10
N ARG A 86 -13.32 -13.66 4.61
CA ARG A 86 -14.48 -13.66 3.70
C ARG A 86 -14.37 -12.52 2.69
N ILE A 87 -15.01 -12.71 1.54
CA ILE A 87 -14.95 -11.75 0.42
C ILE A 87 -15.49 -10.35 0.80
N SER A 88 -16.50 -10.26 1.66
CA SER A 88 -17.06 -8.98 2.09
C SER A 88 -16.07 -8.13 2.90
N GLU A 89 -15.17 -8.76 3.67
CA GLU A 89 -14.12 -8.04 4.40
C GLU A 89 -13.09 -7.41 3.48
N ALA A 90 -12.67 -8.16 2.46
CA ALA A 90 -11.77 -7.64 1.44
C ALA A 90 -12.45 -6.51 0.66
N ALA A 91 -13.71 -6.68 0.27
CA ALA A 91 -14.49 -5.68 -0.46
C ALA A 91 -14.59 -4.37 0.32
N ASP A 92 -14.99 -4.39 1.60
CA ASP A 92 -15.11 -3.20 2.45
C ASP A 92 -13.83 -2.35 2.45
N GLY A 93 -12.67 -3.00 2.62
CA GLY A 93 -11.36 -2.32 2.63
C GLY A 93 -10.93 -1.83 1.25
N ILE A 94 -11.13 -2.63 0.20
CA ILE A 94 -10.75 -2.28 -1.18
C ILE A 94 -11.61 -1.12 -1.70
N GLU A 95 -12.91 -1.11 -1.47
CA GLU A 95 -13.80 -0.04 -1.92
C GLU A 95 -13.43 1.30 -1.30
N LYS A 96 -13.11 1.32 0.01
CA LYS A 96 -12.57 2.51 0.67
C LYS A 96 -11.24 2.95 0.06
N THR A 97 -10.34 2.01 -0.22
CA THR A 97 -9.04 2.26 -0.87
C THR A 97 -9.22 2.95 -2.22
N VAL A 98 -10.10 2.42 -3.07
CA VAL A 98 -10.37 2.94 -4.41
C VAL A 98 -11.03 4.32 -4.35
N ARG A 99 -12.02 4.51 -3.45
CA ARG A 99 -12.65 5.82 -3.26
C ARG A 99 -11.63 6.89 -2.87
N THR A 100 -10.78 6.61 -1.89
CA THR A 100 -9.72 7.55 -1.48
C THR A 100 -8.67 7.77 -2.56
N LEU A 101 -8.34 6.75 -3.36
CA LEU A 101 -7.46 6.93 -4.53
C LEU A 101 -8.01 7.98 -5.50
N LEU A 102 -9.31 7.92 -5.79
CA LEU A 102 -9.99 8.85 -6.70
C LEU A 102 -10.10 10.28 -6.12
N GLU A 103 -10.20 10.42 -4.79
CA GLU A 103 -10.19 11.73 -4.12
C GLU A 103 -8.82 12.44 -4.19
N LEU A 104 -7.74 11.70 -4.41
CA LEU A 104 -6.36 12.23 -4.50
C LEU A 104 -5.89 12.49 -5.94
N ALA A 105 -6.71 12.11 -6.93
CA ALA A 105 -6.41 12.14 -8.36
C ALA A 105 -6.42 13.55 -8.95
#